data_AF-A0A5C6P1B7-F1
#
_entry.id   AF-A0A5C6P1B7-F1
#
_cell.length_a   1.000
_cell.length_b   1.000
_cell.length_c   1.000
_cell.angle_alpha   90.00
_cell.angle_beta   90.00
_cell.angle_gamma   90.00
#
_symmetry.space_group_name_H-M   'P 1'
#
loop_
_entity.id
_entity.type
_entity.pdbx_description
1 polymer ?
#
loop_
_entity_poly.entity_id
_entity_poly.type
_entity_poly.pdbx_seq_one_letter_code
_entity_poly.pdbx_strand_id
1 'polypeptide(L)'
;MYADQGISSPSPRPSPPTTPLLDPLQFAYRANRSVDDAVNLALHSILQHLDSPGTYARILFVDFSSAFNTICPALLQDKLSQLSVPNSLCRWITHFLTDRRQYVRLGKTVSDSVSISTGSPQA
;
A
#
# COMPACT_ATOMS: atom_id res chain seq x y z
N MET A 1 6.72 -26.57 -38.40
CA MET A 1 7.76 -26.04 -37.49
C MET A 1 7.68 -24.52 -37.54
N TYR A 2 7.00 -23.90 -36.57
CA TYR A 2 7.07 -22.44 -36.40
C TYR A 2 8.03 -22.17 -35.24
N ALA A 3 8.99 -21.28 -35.48
CA ALA A 3 10.04 -20.91 -34.56
C ALA A 3 9.48 -20.10 -33.38
N ASP A 4 9.90 -20.48 -32.18
CA ASP A 4 9.67 -19.78 -30.92
C ASP A 4 10.44 -18.45 -30.94
N GLN A 5 9.74 -17.33 -31.00
CA GLN A 5 10.36 -16.02 -30.82
C GLN A 5 10.60 -15.83 -29.32
N GLY A 6 11.87 -15.93 -28.92
CA GLY A 6 12.33 -15.62 -27.58
C GLY A 6 11.97 -14.19 -27.20
N ILE A 7 10.89 -14.05 -26.43
CA ILE A 7 10.57 -12.83 -25.71
C ILE A 7 11.63 -12.71 -24.62
N SER A 8 12.61 -11.83 -24.83
CA SER A 8 13.52 -11.41 -23.78
C SER A 8 12.69 -10.85 -22.63
N SER A 9 12.74 -11.53 -21.49
CA SER A 9 12.07 -11.05 -20.27
C SER A 9 12.65 -9.68 -19.91
N PRO A 10 11.81 -8.66 -19.64
CA PRO A 10 12.32 -7.34 -19.30
C PRO A 10 13.19 -7.43 -18.05
N SER A 11 14.31 -6.72 -18.05
CA SER A 11 15.21 -6.67 -16.90
C SER A 11 14.44 -6.22 -15.65
N PRO A 12 14.65 -6.87 -14.49
CA PRO A 12 13.90 -6.55 -13.30
C PRO A 12 14.18 -5.11 -12.89
N ARG A 13 13.10 -4.33 -12.73
CA ARG A 13 13.19 -2.95 -12.23
C ARG A 13 13.94 -2.95 -10.90
N PRO A 14 14.94 -2.07 -10.70
CA PRO A 14 15.65 -1.99 -9.44
C PRO A 14 14.66 -1.69 -8.31
N SER A 15 14.72 -2.48 -7.25
CA SER A 15 13.84 -2.35 -6.10
C SER A 15 14.15 -1.06 -5.34
N PRO A 16 13.15 -0.25 -4.93
CA PRO A 16 13.40 0.94 -4.13
C PRO A 16 14.12 0.60 -2.82
N PRO A 17 14.87 1.54 -2.23
CA PRO A 17 15.68 1.31 -1.03
C PRO A 17 14.87 0.87 0.20
N THR A 18 13.55 1.11 0.19
CA THR A 18 12.61 0.72 1.24
C THR A 18 12.19 -0.75 1.16
N THR A 19 12.37 -1.41 0.01
CA THR A 19 11.89 -2.78 -0.24
C THR A 19 12.33 -3.83 0.77
N PRO A 20 13.58 -3.86 1.27
CA PRO A 20 14.00 -4.85 2.26
C PRO A 20 13.34 -4.63 3.64
N LEU A 21 12.78 -3.46 3.90
CA LEU A 21 12.14 -3.11 5.18
C LEU A 21 10.62 -3.32 5.17
N LEU A 22 10.04 -3.67 4.02
CA LEU A 22 8.61 -3.97 3.91
C LEU A 22 8.31 -5.41 4.35
N ASP A 23 7.11 -5.63 4.87
CA ASP A 23 6.63 -6.97 5.21
C ASP A 23 6.72 -7.91 4.00
N PRO A 24 7.37 -9.09 4.11
CA PRO A 24 7.38 -10.10 3.04
C PRO A 24 5.99 -10.52 2.55
N LEU A 25 4.98 -10.46 3.44
CA LEU A 25 3.58 -10.78 3.18
C LEU A 25 2.75 -9.57 2.76
N GLN A 26 3.36 -8.41 2.50
CA GLN A 26 2.70 -7.32 1.80
C GLN A 26 2.67 -7.63 0.30
N PHE A 27 1.47 -7.80 -0.26
CA PHE A 27 1.26 -8.08 -1.68
C PHE A 27 0.86 -6.83 -2.50
N ALA A 28 0.11 -5.91 -1.89
CA ALA A 28 -0.33 -4.69 -2.55
C ALA A 28 0.83 -3.71 -2.79
N TYR A 29 0.73 -2.96 -3.91
CA TYR A 29 1.65 -1.88 -4.29
C TYR A 29 3.14 -2.26 -4.37
N ARG A 30 3.43 -3.54 -4.68
CA ARG A 30 4.81 -4.03 -4.89
C ARG A 30 4.97 -4.59 -6.30
N ALA A 31 6.14 -4.37 -6.87
CA ALA A 31 6.51 -5.03 -8.12
C ALA A 31 6.58 -6.55 -7.90
N ASN A 32 6.13 -7.33 -8.88
CA ASN A 32 6.17 -8.80 -8.87
C ASN A 32 5.40 -9.44 -7.70
N ARG A 33 4.32 -8.79 -7.25
CA ARG A 33 3.34 -9.33 -6.31
C ARG A 33 1.94 -9.03 -6.83
N SER A 34 1.01 -9.96 -6.65
CA SER A 34 -0.39 -9.80 -7.04
C SER A 34 -1.36 -10.20 -5.93
N VAL A 35 -2.65 -9.93 -6.16
CA VAL A 35 -3.72 -10.44 -5.28
C VAL A 35 -3.79 -11.97 -5.37
N ASP A 36 -3.52 -12.57 -6.53
CA ASP A 36 -3.50 -14.02 -6.71
C ASP A 36 -2.41 -14.66 -5.84
N ASP A 37 -1.23 -14.05 -5.72
CA ASP A 37 -0.17 -14.54 -4.82
C ASP A 37 -0.66 -14.59 -3.36
N ALA A 38 -1.38 -13.55 -2.93
CA ALA A 38 -1.91 -13.46 -1.57
C ALA A 38 -2.95 -14.55 -1.30
N VAL A 39 -3.89 -14.74 -2.23
CA VAL A 39 -4.96 -15.75 -2.13
C VAL A 39 -4.36 -17.16 -2.16
N ASN A 40 -3.45 -17.42 -3.09
CA ASN A 40 -2.79 -18.72 -3.21
C ASN A 40 -1.97 -19.05 -1.96
N LEU A 41 -1.24 -18.10 -1.39
CA LEU A 41 -0.49 -18.32 -0.15
C LEU A 41 -1.43 -18.62 1.03
N ALA A 42 -2.50 -17.84 1.19
CA ALA A 42 -3.48 -18.06 2.26
C ALA A 42 -4.13 -19.43 2.13
N LEU A 43 -4.59 -19.79 0.92
CA LEU A 43 -5.20 -21.09 0.64
C LEU A 43 -4.23 -22.24 0.92
N HIS A 44 -3.00 -22.15 0.40
CA HIS A 44 -1.97 -23.17 0.63
C HIS A 44 -1.70 -23.37 2.13
N SER A 45 -1.54 -22.28 2.88
CA SER A 45 -1.27 -22.32 4.32
C SER A 45 -2.42 -22.97 5.10
N ILE A 46 -3.67 -22.67 4.72
CA ILE A 46 -4.86 -23.25 5.34
C ILE A 46 -4.93 -24.76 5.05
N LEU A 47 -4.81 -25.15 3.78
CA LEU A 47 -4.90 -26.55 3.37
C LEU A 47 -3.82 -27.40 4.05
N GLN A 48 -2.56 -26.92 4.05
CA GLN A 48 -1.47 -27.61 4.74
C GLN A 48 -1.73 -27.79 6.25
N HIS A 49 -2.38 -26.83 6.91
CA HIS A 49 -2.72 -26.95 8.32
C HIS A 49 -3.84 -27.97 8.57
N LEU A 50 -4.79 -28.07 7.63
CA LEU A 50 -5.96 -28.96 7.71
C LEU A 50 -5.66 -30.41 7.32
N ASP A 51 -4.49 -30.70 6.76
CA ASP A 51 -4.06 -32.07 6.43
C ASP A 51 -3.81 -32.95 7.68
N SER A 52 -3.80 -32.37 8.88
CA SER A 52 -3.64 -33.09 10.14
C SER A 52 -4.99 -33.33 10.83
N PRO A 53 -5.26 -34.54 11.36
CA PRO A 53 -6.51 -34.82 12.05
C PRO A 53 -6.71 -33.93 13.29
N GLY A 54 -7.94 -33.44 13.48
CA GLY A 54 -8.31 -32.64 14.65
C GLY A 54 -7.85 -31.18 14.61
N THR A 55 -7.32 -30.69 13.48
CA THR A 55 -7.01 -29.26 13.30
C THR A 55 -8.19 -28.50 12.70
N TYR A 56 -8.14 -27.17 12.78
CA TYR A 56 -9.11 -26.27 12.15
C TYR A 56 -8.44 -24.93 11.85
N ALA A 57 -8.92 -24.22 10.84
CA ALA A 57 -8.44 -22.89 10.47
C ALA A 57 -9.46 -21.81 10.83
N ARG A 58 -8.98 -20.63 11.23
CA ARG A 58 -9.79 -19.42 11.43
C ARG A 58 -9.10 -18.25 10.75
N ILE A 59 -9.88 -17.40 10.08
CA ILE A 59 -9.38 -16.21 9.40
C ILE A 59 -10.07 -15.00 9.99
N LEU A 60 -9.29 -13.97 10.31
CA LEU A 60 -9.79 -12.65 10.72
C LEU A 60 -9.57 -11.67 9.57
N PHE A 61 -10.65 -11.10 9.07
CA PHE A 61 -10.60 -10.00 8.11
C PHE A 61 -10.75 -8.68 8.84
N VAL A 62 -9.78 -7.78 8.67
CA VAL A 62 -9.78 -6.42 9.24
C VAL A 62 -9.59 -5.44 8.10
N ASP A 63 -10.39 -4.38 8.09
CA ASP A 63 -10.26 -3.29 7.13
C ASP A 63 -10.32 -1.93 7.85
N PHE A 64 -9.60 -0.95 7.32
CA PHE A 64 -9.54 0.40 7.89
C PHE A 64 -10.60 1.29 7.24
N SER A 65 -11.51 1.83 8.06
CA SER A 65 -12.47 2.82 7.58
C SER A 65 -11.76 4.08 7.07
N SER A 66 -12.03 4.44 5.81
CA SER A 66 -11.49 5.65 5.17
C SER A 66 -9.97 5.80 5.31
N ALA A 67 -9.20 4.73 5.07
CA ALA A 67 -7.75 4.66 5.31
C ALA A 67 -6.96 5.89 4.82
N PHE A 68 -7.29 6.40 3.62
CA PHE A 68 -6.61 7.58 3.08
C PHE A 68 -7.08 8.89 3.70
N ASN A 69 -8.31 8.99 4.22
CA ASN A 69 -8.81 10.20 4.85
C ASN A 69 -8.32 10.38 6.29
N THR A 70 -7.78 9.32 6.90
CA THR A 70 -7.40 9.26 8.32
C THR A 70 -5.90 9.25 8.56
N ILE A 71 -5.08 9.38 7.51
CA ILE A 71 -3.62 9.46 7.63
C ILE A 71 -3.24 10.64 8.54
N CYS A 72 -2.51 10.35 9.62
CA CYS A 72 -1.92 11.37 10.48
C CYS A 72 -0.49 11.69 10.01
N PRO A 73 -0.18 12.92 9.53
CA PRO A 73 1.13 13.24 8.98
C PRO A 73 2.28 13.03 9.96
N ALA A 74 2.10 13.31 11.25
CA ALA A 74 3.12 13.10 12.28
C ALA A 74 3.49 11.61 12.41
N LEU A 75 2.49 10.73 12.52
CA LEU A 75 2.73 9.28 12.59
C LEU A 75 3.31 8.73 11.27
N LEU A 76 2.89 9.28 10.14
CA LEU A 76 3.45 8.90 8.84
C LEU A 76 4.93 9.28 8.74
N GLN A 77 5.31 10.48 9.20
CA GLN A 77 6.68 10.95 9.19
C GLN A 77 7.59 9.99 9.96
N ASP A 78 7.19 9.60 11.18
CA ASP A 78 7.96 8.66 12.01
C ASP A 78 8.14 7.30 11.32
N LYS A 79 7.07 6.78 10.70
CA LYS A 79 7.12 5.52 9.93
C LYS A 79 8.05 5.62 8.71
N LEU A 80 8.00 6.72 7.96
CA LEU A 80 8.86 6.93 6.80
C LEU A 80 10.35 7.00 7.21
N SER A 81 10.65 7.65 8.33
CA SER A 81 12.01 7.67 8.88
C SER A 81 12.49 6.27 9.29
N GLN A 82 11.64 5.43 9.88
CA GLN A 82 11.96 4.03 10.19
C GLN A 82 12.21 3.19 8.93
N LEU A 83 11.52 3.51 7.82
CA LEU A 83 11.73 2.89 6.52
C LEU A 83 12.97 3.43 5.77
N SER A 84 13.84 4.18 6.45
CA SER A 84 15.07 4.75 5.87
C SER A 84 14.80 5.67 4.66
N VAL A 85 13.61 6.30 4.62
CA VAL A 85 13.31 7.33 3.61
C VAL A 85 14.13 8.59 3.94
N PRO A 86 14.75 9.27 2.95
CA PRO A 86 15.55 10.46 3.22
C PRO A 86 14.74 11.54 3.94
N ASN A 87 15.34 12.17 4.97
CA ASN A 87 14.67 13.19 5.80
C ASN A 87 14.07 14.34 4.99
N SER A 88 14.71 14.76 3.90
CA SER A 88 14.18 15.80 2.99
C SER A 88 12.86 15.37 2.35
N LEU A 89 12.77 14.10 1.92
CA LEU A 89 11.56 13.54 1.33
C LEU A 89 10.46 13.32 2.39
N CYS A 90 10.81 12.85 3.59
CA CYS A 90 9.85 12.76 4.70
C CYS A 90 9.21 14.12 5.01
N ARG A 91 10.02 15.18 5.09
CA ARG A 91 9.53 16.55 5.32
C ARG A 91 8.66 17.04 4.17
N TRP A 92 9.07 16.76 2.93
CA TRP A 92 8.28 17.11 1.75
C TRP A 92 6.91 16.42 1.77
N ILE A 93 6.85 15.12 2.05
CA ILE A 93 5.58 14.37 2.20
C ILE A 93 4.73 14.96 3.31
N THR A 94 5.33 15.26 4.47
CA THR A 94 4.61 15.82 5.62
C THR A 94 4.03 17.20 5.29
N HIS A 95 4.82 18.07 4.66
CA HIS A 95 4.36 19.38 4.22
C HIS A 95 3.28 19.26 3.14
N PHE A 96 3.41 18.30 2.21
CA PHE A 96 2.39 18.04 1.19
C PHE A 96 1.04 17.66 1.81
N LEU A 97 1.03 16.95 2.95
CA LEU A 97 -0.20 16.48 3.61
C LEU A 97 -0.76 17.45 4.66
N THR A 98 -0.01 18.47 5.07
CA THR A 98 -0.36 19.40 6.15
C THR A 98 -0.85 20.75 5.59
N ASP A 99 -1.79 21.38 6.30
CA ASP A 99 -2.36 22.71 6.00
C ASP A 99 -2.89 22.87 4.57
N ARG A 100 -3.38 21.77 4.01
CA ARG A 100 -3.98 21.74 2.68
C ARG A 100 -5.31 22.47 2.70
N ARG A 101 -5.53 23.36 1.73
CA ARG A 101 -6.84 24.00 1.52
C ARG A 101 -7.69 23.13 0.59
N GLN A 102 -8.88 22.76 1.06
CA GLN A 102 -9.86 22.05 0.23
C GLN A 102 -11.21 22.76 0.25
N TYR A 103 -11.98 22.57 -0.81
CA TYR A 103 -13.37 22.98 -0.91
C TYR A 103 -14.11 21.96 -1.79
N VAL A 104 -15.44 21.90 -1.67
CA VAL A 104 -16.29 21.04 -2.48
C VAL A 104 -17.01 21.88 -3.51
N ARG A 105 -17.08 21.41 -4.76
CA ARG A 105 -17.90 22.01 -5.81
C ARG A 105 -18.99 21.02 -6.22
N LEU A 106 -20.24 21.47 -6.16
CA LEU A 106 -21.39 20.72 -6.65
C LEU A 106 -22.11 21.54 -7.72
N GLY A 107 -21.96 21.16 -8.98
CA GLY A 107 -22.45 21.94 -10.12
C GLY A 107 -21.83 23.34 -10.15
N LYS A 108 -22.68 24.37 -10.01
CA LYS A 108 -22.26 25.78 -9.99
C LYS A 108 -21.97 26.30 -8.56
N THR A 109 -22.29 25.52 -7.54
CA THR A 109 -22.12 25.92 -6.14
C THR A 109 -20.76 25.44 -5.62
N VAL A 110 -20.08 26.29 -4.84
CA VAL A 110 -18.78 26.01 -4.22
C VAL A 110 -18.89 26.26 -2.73
N SER A 111 -18.33 25.36 -1.90
CA SER A 111 -18.26 25.55 -0.46
C SER A 111 -17.17 26.55 -0.08
N ASP A 112 -17.18 26.99 1.18
CA ASP A 112 -16.02 27.67 1.75
C ASP A 112 -14.79 26.75 1.75
N SER A 113 -13.61 27.38 1.79
CA SER A 113 -12.34 26.66 1.88
C SER A 113 -12.00 26.33 3.33
N VAL A 114 -11.67 25.07 3.58
CA VAL A 114 -11.24 24.56 4.88
C VAL A 114 -9.77 24.12 4.81
N SER A 115 -9.02 24.34 5.89
CA SER A 115 -7.68 23.78 6.05
C SER A 115 -7.74 22.37 6.65
N ILE A 116 -7.00 21.43 6.06
CA ILE A 116 -6.93 20.04 6.49
C ILE A 116 -5.46 19.61 6.58
N SER A 117 -5.13 19.00 7.72
CA SER A 117 -3.82 18.42 8.01
C SER A 117 -3.93 16.92 8.32
N THR A 118 -4.98 16.28 7.82
CA THR A 118 -5.26 14.84 7.98
C THR A 118 -5.63 14.24 6.63
N GLY A 119 -5.28 12.98 6.44
CA GLY A 119 -5.53 12.24 5.22
C GLY A 119 -4.63 12.66 4.07
N SER A 120 -4.77 11.97 2.95
CA SER A 120 -4.14 12.29 1.68
C SER A 120 -5.19 12.66 0.62
N PRO A 121 -4.81 13.41 -0.42
CA PRO A 121 -5.61 13.47 -1.63
C PRO A 121 -5.83 12.06 -2.18
N GLN A 122 -7.04 11.79 -2.67
CA GLN A 122 -7.38 10.57 -3.41
C GLN A 122 -7.42 10.91 -4.91
N ALA A 123 -6.83 10.07 -5.75
CA ALA A 123 -6.78 10.20 -7.20
C ALA A 123 -7.68 9.16 -7.87
#